data_AF-A0A897MQJ5-F1
#
_entry.id   AF-A0A897MQJ5-F1
#
_cell.length_a   1.000
_cell.length_b   1.000
_cell.length_c   1.000
_cell.angle_alpha   90.00
_cell.angle_beta   90.00
_cell.angle_gamma   90.00
#
_symmetry.space_group_name_H-M   'P 1'
#
loop_
_entity.id
_entity.type
_entity.pdbx_description
1 polymer ?
#
loop_
_entity_poly.entity_id
_entity_poly.type
_entity_poly.pdbx_seq_one_letter_code
_entity_poly.pdbx_strand_id
1 'polypeptide(L)'
;MVSIESDASRRDGVTLVSVRVSNTRRTPQRVTLRSTLEGPIWPPRTGVVDTPDWDDDTWTGTILPGRTRGVGFASPVTLPDVPGHRPVEVTATQRVSLDETDPEAVVAKLGGWEPPAELFAGES
;
A
#
# COMPACT_ATOMS: atom_id res chain seq x y z
N MET A 1 -14.27 -7.43 4.91
CA MET A 1 -14.56 -6.49 3.81
C MET A 1 -13.29 -5.69 3.53
N VAL A 2 -13.11 -5.18 2.31
CA VAL A 2 -12.12 -4.14 2.05
C VAL A 2 -12.85 -2.80 2.05
N SER A 3 -12.35 -1.82 2.78
CA SER A 3 -12.88 -0.45 2.82
C SER A 3 -11.75 0.54 2.62
N ILE A 4 -12.07 1.69 2.01
CA ILE A 4 -11.16 2.82 1.89
C ILE A 4 -11.74 4.05 2.55
N GLU A 5 -10.89 4.82 3.21
CA GLU A 5 -11.15 6.17 3.67
C GLU A 5 -10.11 7.07 3.03
N SER A 6 -10.54 8.17 2.41
CA SER A 6 -9.64 9.09 1.72
C SER A 6 -9.84 10.51 2.23
N ASP A 7 -8.74 11.19 2.51
CA ASP A 7 -8.68 12.61 2.81
C ASP A 7 -7.79 13.31 1.77
N ALA A 8 -8.08 14.58 1.52
CA ALA A 8 -7.26 15.38 0.64
C ALA A 8 -7.17 16.82 1.11
N SER A 9 -5.97 17.38 1.06
CA SER A 9 -5.67 18.73 1.52
C SER A 9 -4.81 19.46 0.51
N ARG A 10 -5.09 20.75 0.30
CA ARG A 10 -4.29 21.60 -0.58
C ARG A 10 -3.19 22.29 0.21
N ARG A 11 -1.95 22.18 -0.27
CA ARG A 11 -0.75 22.79 0.32
C ARG A 11 0.18 23.26 -0.79
N ASP A 12 0.66 24.50 -0.73
CA ASP A 12 1.67 25.01 -1.67
C ASP A 12 1.34 24.80 -3.16
N GLY A 13 0.07 24.92 -3.54
CA GLY A 13 -0.38 24.71 -4.92
C GLY A 13 -0.48 23.24 -5.37
N VAL A 14 -0.27 22.28 -4.47
CA VAL A 14 -0.47 20.85 -4.73
C VAL A 14 -1.59 20.28 -3.86
N THR A 15 -2.28 19.28 -4.38
CA THR A 15 -3.26 18.48 -3.64
C THR A 15 -2.55 17.25 -3.10
N LEU A 16 -2.50 17.12 -1.78
CA LEU A 16 -2.01 15.94 -1.09
C LEU A 16 -3.20 15.03 -0.80
N VAL A 17 -3.13 13.79 -1.25
CA VAL A 17 -4.17 12.77 -1.02
C VAL A 17 -3.60 11.69 -0.12
N SER A 18 -4.37 11.33 0.91
CA SER A 18 -4.06 10.26 1.84
C SER A 18 -5.23 9.28 1.88
N VAL A 19 -4.94 8.01 1.62
CA VAL A 19 -5.91 6.91 1.58
C VAL A 19 -5.53 5.87 2.62
N ARG A 20 -6.53 5.45 3.39
CA ARG A 20 -6.44 4.36 4.35
C ARG A 20 -7.22 3.17 3.81
N VAL A 21 -6.51 2.09 3.47
CA VAL A 21 -7.11 0.83 3.01
C VAL A 21 -7.17 -0.14 4.17
N SER A 22 -8.37 -0.60 4.53
CA SER A 22 -8.58 -1.51 5.66
C SER A 22 -9.16 -2.84 5.19
N ASN A 23 -8.51 -3.96 5.55
CA ASN A 23 -9.00 -5.29 5.26
C ASN A 23 -9.51 -5.99 6.53
N THR A 24 -10.83 -6.08 6.68
CA THR A 24 -11.50 -6.82 7.76
C THR A 24 -11.85 -8.27 7.38
N ARG A 25 -11.45 -8.75 6.20
CA ARG A 25 -11.56 -10.18 5.86
C ARG A 25 -10.53 -10.99 6.65
N ARG A 26 -10.77 -12.30 6.76
CA ARG A 26 -9.82 -13.27 7.34
C ARG A 26 -8.72 -13.70 6.36
N THR A 27 -8.73 -13.18 5.13
CA THR A 27 -7.82 -13.56 4.05
C THR A 27 -7.08 -12.33 3.53
N PRO A 28 -5.85 -12.47 3.04
CA PRO A 28 -5.16 -11.41 2.32
C PRO A 28 -5.96 -10.97 1.10
N GLN A 29 -5.95 -9.68 0.79
CA GLN A 29 -6.62 -9.10 -0.37
C GLN A 29 -5.63 -8.25 -1.14
N ARG A 30 -5.42 -8.54 -2.42
CA ARG A 30 -4.81 -7.62 -3.36
C ARG A 30 -5.86 -6.58 -3.75
N VAL A 31 -5.53 -5.31 -3.60
CA VAL A 31 -6.41 -4.16 -3.80
C VAL A 31 -5.79 -3.26 -4.85
N THR A 32 -6.58 -2.90 -5.85
CA THR A 32 -6.20 -1.90 -6.85
C THR A 32 -7.01 -0.63 -6.61
N LEU A 33 -6.29 0.47 -6.45
CA LEU A 33 -6.83 1.81 -6.30
C LEU A 33 -6.51 2.61 -7.57
N ARG A 34 -7.41 3.52 -7.91
CA ARG A 34 -7.26 4.44 -9.03
C ARG A 34 -7.55 5.85 -8.55
N SER A 35 -6.75 6.83 -8.92
CA SER A 35 -7.13 8.23 -8.69
C SER A 35 -8.23 8.65 -9.66
N THR A 36 -8.99 9.65 -9.23
CA THR A 36 -9.99 10.32 -10.06
C THR A 36 -9.50 11.70 -10.50
N LEU A 37 -8.29 12.10 -10.09
CA LEU A 37 -7.71 13.38 -10.45
C LEU A 37 -7.22 13.32 -11.91
N GLU A 38 -7.71 14.25 -12.73
CA GLU A 38 -7.33 14.37 -14.12
C GLU A 38 -5.96 15.08 -14.26
N GLY A 39 -4.89 14.41 -13.84
CA GLY A 39 -3.52 14.89 -14.03
C GLY A 39 -2.48 14.03 -13.31
N PRO A 40 -1.21 14.46 -13.34
CA PRO A 40 -0.11 13.60 -12.91
C PRO A 40 -0.18 13.31 -11.41
N ILE A 41 0.18 12.08 -11.06
CA ILE A 41 0.38 11.63 -9.69
C ILE A 41 1.87 11.68 -9.37
N TRP A 42 2.19 12.25 -8.22
CA TRP A 42 3.52 12.32 -7.66
C TRP A 42 3.55 11.44 -6.41
N PRO A 43 4.06 10.20 -6.51
CA PRO A 43 4.17 9.32 -5.37
C PRO A 43 5.09 9.95 -4.31
N PRO A 44 4.88 9.65 -3.01
CA PRO A 44 5.77 10.09 -1.96
C PRO A 44 7.17 9.54 -2.26
N ARG A 45 8.20 10.38 -2.20
CA ARG A 45 9.59 9.95 -2.38
C ARG A 45 10.02 9.12 -1.17
N THR A 46 9.79 7.82 -1.21
CA THR A 46 10.26 6.87 -0.19
C THR A 46 11.65 6.39 -0.60
N GLY A 47 12.67 6.83 0.12
CA GLY A 47 14.06 6.65 -0.32
C GLY A 47 14.56 5.20 -0.43
N VAL A 48 14.00 4.21 0.27
CA VAL A 48 14.61 2.85 0.35
C VAL A 48 13.64 1.73 0.80
N VAL A 49 12.33 1.80 0.52
CA VAL A 49 11.46 0.65 0.82
C VAL A 49 10.63 0.36 -0.41
N ASP A 50 10.68 -0.91 -0.83
CA ASP A 50 9.81 -1.54 -1.81
C ASP A 50 8.36 -1.46 -1.33
N THR A 51 7.83 -0.24 -1.40
CA THR A 51 6.42 0.04 -1.22
C THR A 51 5.81 -0.07 -2.60
N PRO A 52 4.66 -0.76 -2.75
CA PRO A 52 3.93 -0.73 -4.01
C PRO A 52 3.77 0.72 -4.43
N ASP A 53 4.38 1.05 -5.56
CA ASP A 53 4.45 2.41 -6.08
C ASP A 53 3.19 2.71 -6.89
N TRP A 54 2.92 3.99 -7.12
CA TRP A 54 1.86 4.38 -8.04
C TRP A 54 2.40 4.20 -9.46
N ASP A 55 1.78 3.29 -10.21
CA ASP A 55 1.99 3.17 -11.65
C ASP A 55 0.99 4.09 -12.35
N ASP A 56 1.48 5.25 -12.82
CA ASP A 56 0.66 6.33 -13.36
C ASP A 56 -0.43 6.75 -12.35
N ASP A 57 -1.69 6.45 -12.66
CA ASP A 57 -2.88 6.73 -11.85
C ASP A 57 -3.29 5.56 -10.92
N THR A 58 -2.57 4.44 -10.97
CA THR A 58 -2.99 3.19 -10.32
C THR A 58 -2.03 2.76 -9.22
N TRP A 59 -2.57 2.42 -8.07
CA TRP A 59 -1.82 1.76 -7.00
C TRP A 59 -2.34 0.34 -6.80
N THR A 60 -1.43 -0.65 -6.71
CA THR A 60 -1.81 -2.04 -6.40
C THR A 60 -1.01 -2.56 -5.22
N GLY A 61 -1.68 -3.10 -4.20
CA GLY A 61 -0.99 -3.68 -3.05
C GLY A 61 -1.78 -4.74 -2.31
N THR A 62 -1.07 -5.59 -1.58
CA THR A 62 -1.67 -6.67 -0.79
C THR A 62 -1.86 -6.24 0.66
N ILE A 63 -3.10 -6.31 1.15
CA ILE A 63 -3.46 -6.00 2.54
C ILE A 63 -3.76 -7.30 3.28
N LEU A 64 -2.93 -7.60 4.28
CA LEU A 64 -3.09 -8.76 5.17
C LEU A 64 -4.40 -8.69 5.99
N PRO A 65 -4.92 -9.83 6.48
CA PRO A 65 -6.16 -9.86 7.25
C PRO A 65 -6.04 -9.07 8.55
N GLY A 66 -7.06 -8.24 8.84
CA GLY A 66 -7.08 -7.37 10.01
C GLY A 66 -5.98 -6.31 10.00
N ARG A 67 -5.45 -5.95 8.82
CA ARG A 67 -4.47 -4.88 8.66
C ARG A 67 -5.05 -3.70 7.91
N THR A 68 -4.41 -2.57 8.14
CA THR A 68 -4.69 -1.30 7.47
C THR A 68 -3.39 -0.77 6.89
N ARG A 69 -3.45 -0.21 5.67
CA ARG A 69 -2.31 0.38 4.97
C ARG A 69 -2.64 1.81 4.58
N GLY A 70 -1.70 2.71 4.87
CA GLY A 70 -1.70 4.05 4.32
C GLY A 70 -1.08 4.07 2.93
N VAL A 71 -1.75 4.74 2.01
CA VAL A 71 -1.30 5.01 0.64
C VAL A 71 -1.50 6.50 0.41
N GLY A 72 -0.51 7.18 -0.15
CA GLY A 72 -0.63 8.61 -0.42
C GLY A 72 0.03 8.99 -1.74
N PHE A 73 -0.34 10.15 -2.24
CA PHE A 73 0.29 10.79 -3.40
C PHE A 73 0.00 12.29 -3.39
N ALA A 74 0.73 13.03 -4.21
CA ALA A 74 0.46 14.42 -4.51
C ALA A 74 0.03 14.58 -5.97
N SER A 75 -0.73 15.62 -6.28
CA SER A 75 -1.05 16.00 -7.66
C SER A 75 -1.11 17.53 -7.77
N PRO A 76 -0.66 18.16 -8.86
CA PRO A 76 -0.85 19.60 -9.07
C PRO A 76 -2.33 19.97 -9.25
N VAL A 77 -3.17 18.99 -9.63
CA VAL A 77 -4.59 19.18 -9.93
C VAL A 77 -5.37 19.53 -8.67
N THR A 78 -6.23 20.53 -8.78
CA THR A 78 -7.18 20.89 -7.71
C THR A 78 -8.34 19.91 -7.72
N LEU A 79 -8.80 19.49 -6.54
CA LEU A 79 -10.00 18.67 -6.45
C LEU A 79 -11.21 19.40 -7.05
N PRO A 80 -12.05 18.70 -7.83
CA PRO A 80 -13.30 19.27 -8.29
C PRO A 80 -14.20 19.57 -7.08
N ASP A 81 -14.83 20.75 -7.08
CA ASP A 81 -15.76 21.20 -6.05
C ASP A 81 -17.13 20.53 -6.24
N VAL A 82 -17.16 19.20 -6.07
CA VAL A 82 -18.38 18.39 -6.22
C VAL A 82 -18.64 17.66 -4.90
N PRO A 83 -19.82 17.81 -4.29
CA PRO A 83 -20.14 17.14 -3.04
C PRO A 83 -20.09 15.63 -3.21
N GLY A 84 -19.33 14.97 -2.34
CA GLY A 84 -19.12 13.52 -2.38
C GLY A 84 -18.04 13.04 -3.36
N HIS A 85 -17.32 13.96 -4.02
CA HIS A 85 -16.18 13.59 -4.84
C HIS A 85 -15.12 12.86 -4.01
N ARG A 86 -14.66 11.73 -4.52
CA ARG A 86 -13.63 10.89 -3.89
C ARG A 86 -12.37 10.99 -4.75
N PRO A 87 -11.21 11.41 -4.21
CA PRO A 87 -9.96 11.54 -4.96
C PRO A 87 -9.40 10.19 -5.45
N VAL A 88 -9.90 9.09 -4.88
CA VAL A 88 -9.48 7.71 -5.14
C VAL A 88 -10.66 6.77 -5.04
N GLU A 89 -10.66 5.77 -5.90
CA GLU A 89 -11.65 4.70 -5.95
C GLU A 89 -10.98 3.32 -5.93
N VAL A 90 -11.70 2.32 -5.43
CA VAL A 90 -11.25 0.91 -5.52
C VAL A 90 -11.77 0.34 -6.82
N THR A 91 -10.87 -0.04 -7.73
CA THR A 91 -11.24 -0.61 -9.03
C THR A 91 -11.25 -2.14 -9.00
N ALA A 92 -10.42 -2.76 -8.17
CA ALA A 92 -10.39 -4.21 -8.01
C ALA A 92 -10.06 -4.65 -6.58
N THR A 93 -10.64 -5.77 -6.18
CA THR A 93 -10.23 -6.52 -4.98
C THR A 93 -10.18 -8.01 -5.32
N GLN A 94 -9.06 -8.65 -5.00
CA GLN A 94 -8.84 -10.06 -5.28
C GLN A 94 -8.31 -10.75 -4.03
N ARG A 95 -8.88 -11.92 -3.69
CA ARG A 95 -8.29 -12.78 -2.66
C ARG A 95 -7.01 -13.40 -3.19
N VAL A 96 -5.95 -13.32 -2.41
CA VAL A 96 -4.67 -13.98 -2.69
C VAL A 96 -4.32 -14.93 -1.56
N SER A 97 -3.59 -15.98 -1.88
CA SER A 97 -3.04 -16.91 -0.88
C SER A 97 -1.88 -16.25 -0.15
N LEU A 98 -1.62 -16.62 1.10
CA LEU A 98 -0.46 -16.09 1.84
C LEU A 98 0.88 -16.45 1.16
N ASP A 99 0.91 -17.57 0.44
CA ASP A 99 2.02 -18.04 -0.39
C ASP A 99 2.28 -17.14 -1.62
N GLU A 100 1.24 -16.44 -2.11
CA GLU A 100 1.29 -15.51 -3.24
C GLU A 100 1.53 -14.05 -2.79
N THR A 101 1.93 -13.85 -1.54
CA THR A 101 2.44 -12.54 -1.10
C THR A 101 3.78 -12.35 -1.80
N ASP A 102 4.03 -11.18 -2.40
CA ASP A 102 5.28 -10.85 -3.09
C ASP A 102 6.49 -11.50 -2.39
N PRO A 103 7.19 -12.45 -3.05
CA PRO A 103 8.20 -13.26 -2.39
C PRO A 103 9.35 -12.39 -1.84
N GLU A 104 9.60 -11.23 -2.44
CA GLU A 104 10.59 -10.26 -1.98
C GLU A 104 10.24 -9.66 -0.60
N ALA A 105 8.94 -9.42 -0.33
CA ALA A 105 8.46 -8.93 0.95
C ALA A 105 8.44 -10.01 2.06
N VAL A 106 8.34 -11.29 1.68
CA VAL A 106 8.35 -12.43 2.62
C VAL A 106 9.78 -12.81 3.03
N VAL A 107 10.75 -12.73 2.10
CA VAL A 107 12.18 -13.02 2.38
C VAL A 107 12.73 -12.05 3.43
N ALA A 108 12.36 -10.76 3.39
CA ALA A 108 12.77 -9.77 4.38
C ALA A 108 12.30 -10.10 5.82
N LYS A 109 11.25 -10.92 5.98
CA LYS A 109 10.68 -11.28 7.28
C LYS A 109 11.14 -12.64 7.80
N LEU A 110 11.83 -13.44 6.97
CA LEU A 110 12.38 -14.75 7.35
C LEU A 110 13.90 -14.75 7.56
N GLY A 111 14.61 -13.69 7.15
CA GLY A 111 16.06 -13.55 7.37
C GLY A 111 16.50 -13.20 8.81
N GLY A 112 15.58 -13.28 9.78
CA GLY A 112 15.81 -12.86 11.17
C GLY A 112 15.87 -13.98 12.20
N TRP A 113 16.01 -15.25 11.79
CA TRP A 113 16.21 -16.35 12.73
C TRP A 113 17.40 -17.21 12.32
N GLU A 114 18.61 -16.74 12.66
CA GLU A 114 19.78 -17.60 12.75
C GLU A 114 19.88 -18.11 14.20
N PRO A 115 19.68 -19.41 14.48
CA PRO A 115 19.98 -19.96 15.80
C PRO A 115 21.50 -19.85 16.06
N PRO A 116 21.94 -19.48 17.28
CA PRO A 116 23.36 -19.34 17.58
C PRO A 116 24.10 -20.67 17.35
N ALA A 117 25.15 -20.62 16.53
CA ALA A 117 25.97 -21.77 16.11
C ALA A 117 26.93 -22.30 17.20
N GLU A 118 26.57 -22.15 18.48
CA GLU A 118 27.47 -22.44 19.63
C GLU A 118 27.05 -23.64 20.49
N LEU A 119 26.39 -24.65 19.90
CA LEU A 119 26.06 -25.89 20.61
C LEU A 119 26.41 -27.20 19.88
N PHE A 120 27.12 -27.14 18.75
CA PHE A 120 27.59 -28.34 18.06
C PHE A 120 29.12 -28.41 18.04
N ALA A 121 29.64 -29.30 18.90
CA ALA A 121 30.98 -29.91 18.88
C ALA A 121 32.14 -29.10 19.50
N GLY A 122 32.23 -29.14 20.84
CA GLY A 122 33.50 -29.52 21.47
C GLY A 122 33.72 -31.01 21.18
N GLU A 123 34.60 -31.30 20.23
CA GLU A 123 35.98 -31.79 20.42
C GLU A 123 36.05 -33.28 20.81
N SER A 124 36.51 -34.08 19.84
CA SER A 124 37.27 -35.32 20.07
C SER A 124 38.65 -35.16 19.47
#